data_AF-A0A7S3QJP4-F1
#
_entry.id   AF-A0A7S3QJP4-F1
#
_cell.length_a   1.000
_cell.length_b   1.000
_cell.length_c   1.000
_cell.angle_alpha   90.00
_cell.angle_beta   90.00
_cell.angle_gamma   90.00
#
_symmetry.space_group_name_H-M   'P 1'
#
loop_
_entity.id
_entity.type
_entity.pdbx_description
1 polymer ?
#
loop_
_entity_poly.entity_id
_entity_poly.type
_entity_poly.pdbx_seq_one_letter_code
_entity_poly.pdbx_strand_id
1 'polypeptide(L)'
;LTPPTPTRGNADSPAAGGPAQRKSLVEEAIVLYTAFLDSCQQYGLLGTVGKQLYLQDAQQVDQMDPSTKRAAKIEQFKANKALTTQLAALEDKRAKAMKCVDHEDGDKETGTSGLGAWDEEDERMLWGATVQQAGLRALHQRQMLKEEKELLHHALASGHLQQGASGSNARSAREEMEEERRQEVLHKLRGIAGTLATPSGRREELRSQVFRPSHNLPTRSLAEQADIEIADAQRRESSQRAQERARAAHLEALGSDEDEEELKRTRAFDDFKDMHPRGHGNSKLKPCG
;
A
#
# COMPACT_ATOMS: atom_id res chain seq x y z
N LEU A 1 -19.47 -25.23 -44.94
CA LEU A 1 -19.60 -25.19 -43.48
C LEU A 1 -19.45 -23.74 -43.04
N THR A 2 -20.52 -22.97 -43.14
CA THR A 2 -20.60 -21.57 -42.74
C THR A 2 -21.20 -21.48 -41.33
N PRO A 3 -20.66 -20.65 -40.42
CA PRO A 3 -21.24 -20.50 -39.09
C PRO A 3 -22.62 -19.83 -39.17
N PRO A 4 -23.55 -20.16 -38.26
CA PRO A 4 -24.87 -19.54 -38.25
C PRO A 4 -24.77 -18.08 -37.83
N THR A 5 -25.34 -17.20 -38.66
CA THR A 5 -25.53 -15.78 -38.38
C THR A 5 -26.55 -15.60 -37.25
N PRO A 6 -26.26 -14.81 -36.19
CA PRO A 6 -27.25 -14.48 -35.19
C PRO A 6 -28.26 -13.51 -35.79
N THR A 7 -29.52 -13.93 -35.82
CA THR A 7 -30.69 -13.11 -36.16
C THR A 7 -30.78 -11.92 -35.20
N ARG A 8 -30.50 -10.71 -35.71
CA ARG A 8 -30.80 -9.45 -35.02
C ARG A 8 -32.31 -9.30 -34.90
N GLY A 9 -32.84 -9.62 -33.72
CA GLY A 9 -34.21 -9.29 -33.32
C GLY A 9 -34.42 -7.78 -33.28
N ASN A 10 -35.62 -7.37 -33.66
CA ASN A 10 -36.08 -6.01 -33.87
C ASN A 10 -35.68 -4.99 -32.79
N ALA A 11 -35.39 -3.80 -33.29
CA ALA A 11 -35.26 -2.57 -32.53
C ALA A 11 -36.60 -2.18 -31.88
N ASP A 12 -36.73 -2.45 -30.59
CA ASP A 12 -37.53 -1.63 -29.68
C ASP A 12 -36.55 -0.90 -28.76
N SER A 13 -36.84 0.38 -28.50
CA SER A 13 -36.09 1.26 -27.59
C SER A 13 -35.65 0.54 -26.30
N PRO A 14 -34.46 0.84 -25.72
CA PRO A 14 -33.99 0.19 -24.50
C PRO A 14 -34.78 0.70 -23.29
N ALA A 15 -36.03 0.27 -23.17
CA ALA A 15 -36.83 0.42 -21.98
C ALA A 15 -36.20 -0.46 -20.88
N ALA A 16 -35.49 0.19 -19.96
CA ALA A 16 -35.10 -0.29 -18.63
C ALA A 16 -35.17 -1.82 -18.45
N GLY A 17 -34.17 -2.53 -18.98
CA GLY A 17 -34.07 -3.96 -18.81
C GLY A 17 -33.92 -4.31 -17.34
N GLY A 18 -34.84 -5.12 -16.81
CA GLY A 18 -34.81 -5.56 -15.41
C GLY A 18 -33.52 -6.34 -15.06
N PRO A 19 -33.25 -6.60 -13.77
CA PRO A 19 -32.01 -7.25 -13.32
C PRO A 19 -31.74 -8.61 -13.98
N ALA A 20 -32.79 -9.33 -14.39
CA ALA A 20 -32.67 -10.60 -15.12
C ALA A 20 -32.14 -10.43 -16.56
N GLN A 21 -32.60 -9.41 -17.29
CA GLN A 21 -32.12 -9.10 -18.64
C GLN A 21 -30.70 -8.56 -18.60
N ARG A 22 -30.36 -7.75 -17.58
CA ARG A 22 -28.98 -7.31 -17.37
C ARG A 22 -28.06 -8.51 -17.13
N LYS A 23 -28.48 -9.47 -16.31
CA LYS A 23 -27.71 -10.69 -16.05
C LYS A 23 -27.43 -11.48 -17.32
N SER A 24 -28.42 -11.66 -18.20
CA SER A 24 -28.19 -12.39 -19.46
C SER A 24 -27.21 -11.68 -20.39
N LEU A 25 -27.29 -10.34 -20.49
CA LEU A 25 -26.33 -9.54 -21.26
C LEU A 25 -24.91 -9.62 -20.69
N VAL A 26 -24.77 -9.61 -19.36
CA VAL A 26 -23.48 -9.76 -18.68
C VAL A 26 -22.89 -11.15 -18.95
N GLU A 27 -23.71 -12.21 -18.88
CA GLU A 27 -23.29 -13.58 -19.19
C GLU A 27 -22.81 -13.71 -20.66
N GLU A 28 -23.54 -13.14 -21.61
CA GLU A 28 -23.15 -13.10 -23.02
C GLU A 28 -21.82 -12.33 -23.22
N ALA A 29 -21.69 -11.15 -22.59
CA ALA A 29 -20.47 -10.35 -22.69
C ALA A 29 -19.25 -11.10 -22.13
N ILE A 30 -19.39 -11.84 -21.03
CA ILE A 30 -18.30 -12.67 -20.47
C ILE A 30 -17.84 -13.73 -21.49
N VAL A 31 -18.77 -14.37 -22.20
CA VAL A 31 -18.43 -15.36 -23.23
C VAL A 31 -17.66 -14.70 -24.38
N LEU A 32 -18.12 -13.55 -24.87
CA LEU A 32 -17.45 -12.81 -25.94
C LEU A 32 -16.04 -12.36 -25.54
N TYR A 33 -15.87 -11.79 -24.34
CA TYR A 33 -14.55 -11.41 -23.84
C TYR A 33 -13.63 -12.62 -23.66
N THR A 34 -14.18 -13.76 -23.22
CA THR A 34 -13.38 -14.98 -23.07
C THR A 34 -12.89 -15.50 -24.43
N ALA A 35 -13.76 -15.56 -25.44
CA ALA A 35 -13.37 -15.98 -26.79
C ALA A 35 -12.30 -15.07 -27.41
N PHE A 36 -12.43 -13.75 -27.21
CA PHE A 36 -11.41 -12.78 -27.64
C PHE A 36 -10.07 -13.01 -26.93
N LEU A 37 -10.08 -13.14 -25.60
CA LEU A 37 -8.87 -13.36 -24.81
C LEU A 37 -8.19 -14.70 -25.12
N ASP A 38 -8.96 -15.75 -25.35
CA ASP A 38 -8.43 -17.06 -25.74
C ASP A 38 -7.74 -16.98 -27.10
N SER A 39 -8.32 -16.26 -28.06
CA SER A 39 -7.69 -15.98 -29.35
C SER A 39 -6.39 -15.20 -29.18
N CYS A 40 -6.40 -14.11 -28.39
CA CYS A 40 -5.19 -13.33 -28.10
C CYS A 40 -4.11 -14.17 -27.41
N GLN A 41 -4.48 -15.10 -26.52
CA GLN A 41 -3.55 -15.99 -25.85
C GLN A 41 -2.94 -17.02 -26.80
N GLN A 42 -3.75 -17.64 -27.67
CA GLN A 42 -3.28 -18.61 -28.66
C GLN A 42 -2.25 -18.01 -29.62
N TYR A 43 -2.46 -16.77 -30.05
CA TYR A 43 -1.52 -16.05 -30.92
C TYR A 43 -0.42 -15.29 -30.16
N GLY A 44 -0.37 -15.36 -28.82
CA GLY A 44 0.67 -14.69 -28.02
C GLY A 44 0.60 -13.15 -28.01
N LEU A 45 -0.57 -12.56 -28.27
CA LEU A 45 -0.78 -11.12 -28.46
C LEU A 45 -1.03 -10.34 -27.15
N LEU A 46 -1.09 -11.01 -25.99
CA LEU A 46 -1.34 -10.39 -24.69
C LEU A 46 -0.10 -9.72 -24.05
N GLY A 47 1.09 -9.98 -24.59
CA GLY A 47 2.36 -9.60 -23.98
C GLY A 47 2.60 -10.30 -22.63
N THR A 48 3.65 -9.89 -21.92
CA THR A 48 4.08 -10.54 -20.67
C THR A 48 3.08 -10.32 -19.53
N VAL A 49 2.74 -9.06 -19.26
CA VAL A 49 1.81 -8.67 -18.20
C VAL A 49 0.42 -9.25 -18.45
N GLY A 50 -0.12 -9.10 -19.67
CA GLY A 50 -1.44 -9.63 -20.00
C GLY A 50 -1.54 -11.15 -19.86
N LYS A 51 -0.48 -11.88 -20.24
CA LYS A 51 -0.41 -13.35 -20.08
C LYS A 51 -0.43 -13.77 -18.61
N GLN A 52 0.31 -13.07 -17.74
CA GLN A 52 0.31 -13.36 -16.30
C GLN A 52 -1.09 -13.16 -15.70
N LEU A 53 -1.77 -12.07 -16.06
CA LEU A 53 -3.12 -11.78 -15.58
C LEU A 53 -4.16 -12.77 -16.09
N TYR A 54 -4.03 -13.19 -17.36
CA TYR A 54 -4.91 -14.21 -17.93
C TYR A 54 -4.79 -15.54 -17.16
N LEU A 55 -3.57 -15.96 -16.82
CA LEU A 55 -3.33 -17.16 -16.01
C LEU A 55 -3.86 -17.01 -14.59
N GLN A 56 -3.64 -15.84 -13.97
CA GLN A 56 -4.11 -15.54 -12.62
C GLN A 56 -5.66 -15.57 -12.54
N ASP A 57 -6.34 -15.00 -13.53
CA ASP A 57 -7.80 -15.00 -13.62
C ASP A 57 -8.37 -16.41 -13.82
N ALA A 58 -7.64 -17.30 -14.52
CA ALA A 58 -8.00 -18.70 -14.65
C ALA A 58 -7.84 -19.48 -13.32
N GLN A 59 -6.88 -19.10 -12.49
CA GLN A 59 -6.59 -19.77 -11.21
C GLN A 59 -7.47 -19.31 -10.05
N GLN A 60 -8.37 -18.33 -10.24
CA GLN A 60 -9.25 -17.77 -9.19
C GLN A 60 -8.52 -17.48 -7.87
N VAL A 61 -7.32 -16.90 -7.93
CA VAL A 61 -6.50 -16.65 -6.73
C VAL A 61 -7.04 -15.43 -5.97
N ASP A 62 -8.16 -15.59 -5.29
CA ASP A 62 -8.72 -14.53 -4.43
C ASP A 62 -7.91 -14.36 -3.12
N GLN A 63 -7.03 -15.32 -2.83
CA GLN A 63 -6.20 -15.40 -1.63
C GLN A 63 -4.81 -14.75 -1.79
N MET A 64 -4.70 -13.62 -2.49
CA MET A 64 -3.43 -12.87 -2.55
C MET A 64 -3.33 -11.82 -1.44
N ASP A 65 -2.13 -11.69 -0.87
CA ASP A 65 -1.81 -10.63 0.10
C ASP A 65 -2.10 -9.23 -0.51
N PRO A 66 -2.66 -8.28 0.27
CA PRO A 66 -2.94 -6.93 -0.23
C PRO A 66 -1.74 -6.22 -0.85
N SER A 67 -0.51 -6.48 -0.37
CA SER A 67 0.71 -5.92 -0.96
C SER A 67 0.93 -6.43 -2.39
N THR A 68 0.75 -7.73 -2.61
CA THR A 68 0.90 -8.35 -3.93
C THR A 68 -0.21 -7.93 -4.89
N LYS A 69 -1.46 -7.83 -4.42
CA LYS A 69 -2.59 -7.28 -5.22
C LYS A 69 -2.29 -5.85 -5.68
N ARG A 70 -1.75 -5.02 -4.80
CA ARG A 70 -1.34 -3.64 -5.14
C ARG A 70 -0.19 -3.63 -6.15
N ALA A 71 0.83 -4.45 -5.95
CA ALA A 71 1.97 -4.53 -6.87
C ALA A 71 1.54 -4.91 -8.29
N ALA A 72 0.70 -5.94 -8.44
CA ALA A 72 0.14 -6.35 -9.74
C ALA A 72 -0.65 -5.23 -10.40
N LYS A 73 -1.46 -4.47 -9.64
CA LYS A 73 -2.23 -3.34 -10.18
C LYS A 73 -1.34 -2.17 -10.62
N ILE A 74 -0.23 -1.93 -9.92
CA ILE A 74 0.77 -0.93 -10.33
C ILE A 74 1.44 -1.36 -11.63
N GLU A 75 1.80 -2.64 -11.76
CA GLU A 75 2.40 -3.18 -12.98
C GLU A 75 1.43 -3.09 -14.17
N GLN A 76 0.17 -3.48 -13.98
CA GLN A 76 -0.90 -3.29 -14.95
C GLN A 76 -1.03 -1.84 -15.41
N PHE A 77 -1.02 -0.90 -14.45
CA PHE A 77 -1.14 0.52 -14.76
C PHE A 77 0.07 1.02 -15.57
N LYS A 78 1.29 0.62 -15.19
CA LYS A 78 2.51 0.96 -15.94
C LYS A 78 2.48 0.39 -17.36
N ALA A 79 2.08 -0.87 -17.53
CA ALA A 79 1.96 -1.52 -18.83
C ALA A 79 0.91 -0.83 -19.72
N ASN A 80 -0.27 -0.53 -19.18
CA ASN A 80 -1.31 0.21 -19.92
C ASN A 80 -0.84 1.62 -20.31
N LYS A 81 -0.14 2.32 -19.41
CA LYS A 81 0.41 3.64 -19.71
C LYS A 81 1.47 3.57 -20.81
N ALA A 82 2.39 2.61 -20.74
CA ALA A 82 3.42 2.40 -21.75
C ALA A 82 2.81 2.11 -23.14
N LEU A 83 1.83 1.21 -23.22
CA LEU A 83 1.12 0.92 -24.48
C LEU A 83 0.37 2.13 -25.02
N THR A 84 -0.26 2.92 -24.14
CA THR A 84 -0.97 4.14 -24.56
C THR A 84 0.01 5.18 -25.12
N THR A 85 1.17 5.37 -24.49
CA THR A 85 2.23 6.24 -25.01
C THR A 85 2.77 5.72 -26.34
N GLN A 86 3.00 4.41 -26.45
CA GLN A 86 3.52 3.79 -27.67
C GLN A 86 2.53 3.93 -28.84
N LEU A 87 1.24 3.70 -28.60
CA LEU A 87 0.19 3.89 -29.60
C LEU A 87 0.12 5.34 -30.09
N ALA A 88 0.13 6.32 -29.17
CA ALA A 88 0.13 7.72 -29.55
C ALA A 88 1.36 8.07 -30.42
N ALA A 89 2.55 7.57 -30.07
CA ALA A 89 3.75 7.80 -30.85
C ALA A 89 3.71 7.16 -32.24
N LEU A 90 3.15 5.94 -32.36
CA LEU A 90 2.96 5.25 -33.63
C LEU A 90 1.89 5.91 -34.50
N GLU A 91 0.77 6.34 -33.92
CA GLU A 91 -0.27 7.12 -34.61
C GLU A 91 0.28 8.46 -35.12
N ASP A 92 1.07 9.17 -34.31
CA ASP A 92 1.75 10.41 -34.71
C ASP A 92 2.75 10.16 -35.84
N LYS A 93 3.53 9.07 -35.77
CA LYS A 93 4.48 8.69 -36.82
C LYS A 93 3.73 8.37 -38.12
N ARG A 94 2.62 7.63 -38.05
CA ARG A 94 1.75 7.31 -39.18
C ARG A 94 1.17 8.57 -39.82
N ALA A 95 0.65 9.50 -39.01
CA ALA A 95 0.08 10.75 -39.48
C ALA A 95 1.13 11.63 -40.17
N LYS A 96 2.36 11.69 -39.63
CA LYS A 96 3.47 12.39 -40.28
C LYS A 96 3.84 11.74 -41.60
N ALA A 97 3.96 10.42 -41.65
CA ALA A 97 4.27 9.69 -42.87
C ALA A 97 3.22 9.93 -43.97
N MET A 98 1.93 9.92 -43.62
CA MET A 98 0.85 10.25 -44.56
C MET A 98 0.96 11.69 -45.08
N LYS A 99 1.24 12.66 -44.20
CA LYS A 99 1.37 14.08 -44.59
C LYS A 99 2.57 14.34 -45.52
N CYS A 100 3.63 13.53 -45.44
CA CYS A 100 4.80 13.65 -46.30
C CYS A 100 4.56 13.18 -47.74
N VAL A 101 3.50 12.41 -48.00
CA VAL A 101 3.16 11.91 -49.35
C VAL A 101 2.43 12.98 -50.19
N ASP A 102 1.79 13.96 -49.55
CA ASP A 102 0.96 14.98 -50.21
C ASP A 102 1.73 16.25 -50.68
N HIS A 103 3.07 16.27 -50.62
CA HIS A 103 3.90 17.43 -51.00
C HIS A 103 4.95 17.08 -52.07
N GLU A 104 4.52 16.46 -53.16
CA GLU A 104 5.33 16.36 -54.39
C GLU A 104 5.01 17.53 -55.33
N ASP A 105 5.42 18.74 -54.97
CA ASP A 105 5.61 19.84 -55.93
C ASP A 105 6.65 20.84 -55.37
N GLY A 106 7.84 20.84 -55.97
CA GLY A 106 8.81 21.94 -55.86
C GLY A 106 10.13 21.63 -55.14
N ASP A 107 11.10 21.13 -55.92
CA ASP A 107 12.54 21.40 -55.85
C ASP A 107 13.13 21.85 -54.50
N LYS A 108 13.83 20.94 -53.81
CA LYS A 108 15.18 21.17 -53.26
C LYS A 108 15.81 19.90 -52.68
N GLU A 109 16.96 19.57 -53.26
CA GLU A 109 17.94 18.58 -52.84
C GLU A 109 18.25 18.63 -51.34
N THR A 110 17.61 17.74 -50.57
CA THR A 110 18.17 17.16 -49.35
C THR A 110 17.77 15.68 -49.34
N GLY A 111 18.71 14.83 -49.74
CA GLY A 111 18.49 13.41 -50.02
C GLY A 111 18.23 12.53 -48.80
N THR A 112 17.10 12.71 -48.13
CA THR A 112 16.61 11.79 -47.08
C THR A 112 15.09 11.75 -46.92
N SER A 113 14.33 12.18 -47.92
CA SER A 113 12.87 11.96 -47.98
C SER A 113 12.54 10.93 -49.05
N GLY A 114 11.87 9.84 -48.68
CA GLY A 114 11.10 9.05 -49.66
C GLY A 114 11.06 7.54 -49.46
N LEU A 115 12.01 6.92 -48.74
CA LEU A 115 12.05 5.47 -48.55
C LEU A 115 12.14 5.15 -47.04
N GLY A 116 11.01 4.80 -46.42
CA GLY A 116 10.99 4.19 -45.08
C GLY A 116 10.42 5.02 -43.91
N ALA A 117 9.53 5.99 -44.15
CA ALA A 117 8.90 6.73 -43.06
C ALA A 117 7.84 5.93 -42.28
N TRP A 118 7.20 4.97 -42.94
CA TRP A 118 6.22 4.04 -42.38
C TRP A 118 6.27 2.76 -43.21
N ASP A 119 6.78 1.68 -42.65
CA ASP A 119 6.88 0.38 -43.32
C ASP A 119 5.83 -0.61 -42.81
N GLU A 120 5.82 -1.83 -43.38
CA GLU A 120 4.90 -2.89 -42.94
C GLU A 120 5.13 -3.30 -41.49
N GLU A 121 6.36 -3.16 -40.99
CA GLU A 121 6.73 -3.50 -39.61
C GLU A 121 6.18 -2.46 -38.61
N ASP A 122 6.19 -1.17 -38.96
CA ASP A 122 5.54 -0.11 -38.19
C ASP A 122 4.02 -0.33 -38.09
N GLU A 123 3.37 -0.69 -39.20
CA GLU A 123 1.94 -1.01 -39.22
C GLU A 123 1.65 -2.26 -38.36
N ARG A 124 2.48 -3.31 -38.46
CA ARG A 124 2.40 -4.49 -37.58
C ARG A 124 2.55 -4.11 -36.11
N MET A 125 3.48 -3.22 -35.78
CA MET A 125 3.72 -2.76 -34.41
C MET A 125 2.51 -2.00 -33.86
N LEU A 126 1.90 -1.12 -34.67
CA LEU A 126 0.69 -0.40 -34.31
C LEU A 126 -0.44 -1.37 -33.96
N TRP A 127 -0.78 -2.28 -34.87
CA TRP A 127 -1.85 -3.25 -34.63
C TRP A 127 -1.55 -4.20 -33.47
N GLY A 128 -0.30 -4.63 -33.33
CA GLY A 128 0.15 -5.43 -32.19
C GLY A 128 -0.09 -4.71 -30.86
N ALA A 129 0.31 -3.44 -30.77
CA ALA A 129 0.08 -2.62 -29.58
C ALA A 129 -1.42 -2.37 -29.34
N THR A 130 -2.23 -2.19 -30.39
CA THR A 130 -3.68 -1.99 -30.28
C THR A 130 -4.36 -3.24 -29.73
N VAL A 131 -4.03 -4.43 -30.27
CA VAL A 131 -4.59 -5.70 -29.79
C VAL A 131 -4.16 -5.96 -28.35
N GLN A 132 -2.89 -5.68 -28.02
CA GLN A 132 -2.39 -5.86 -26.64
C GLN A 132 -3.13 -4.93 -25.66
N GLN A 133 -3.35 -3.66 -26.02
CA GLN A 133 -4.13 -2.72 -25.20
C GLN A 133 -5.59 -3.19 -25.06
N ALA A 134 -6.21 -3.65 -26.15
CA ALA A 134 -7.55 -4.21 -26.13
C ALA A 134 -7.64 -5.47 -25.23
N GLY A 135 -6.61 -6.31 -25.25
CA GLY A 135 -6.47 -7.49 -24.37
C GLY A 135 -6.46 -7.12 -22.89
N LEU A 136 -5.65 -6.12 -22.49
CA LEU A 136 -5.63 -5.64 -21.09
C LEU A 136 -6.97 -5.02 -20.67
N ARG A 137 -7.63 -4.27 -21.55
CA ARG A 137 -8.98 -3.73 -21.29
C ARG A 137 -10.01 -4.84 -21.15
N ALA A 138 -9.96 -5.86 -22.02
CA ALA A 138 -10.85 -7.01 -21.99
C ALA A 138 -10.69 -7.84 -20.70
N LEU A 139 -9.45 -8.05 -20.23
CA LEU A 139 -9.19 -8.71 -18.94
C LEU A 139 -9.85 -7.96 -17.78
N HIS A 140 -9.66 -6.64 -17.71
CA HIS A 140 -10.28 -5.82 -16.69
C HIS A 140 -11.81 -5.86 -16.77
N GLN A 141 -12.39 -5.70 -17.97
CA GLN A 141 -13.85 -5.72 -18.11
C GLN A 141 -14.46 -7.08 -17.82
N ARG A 142 -13.80 -8.18 -18.21
CA ARG A 142 -14.25 -9.51 -17.85
C ARG A 142 -14.29 -9.70 -16.34
N GLN A 143 -13.29 -9.21 -15.60
CA GLN A 143 -13.30 -9.25 -14.13
C GLN A 143 -14.49 -8.47 -13.56
N MET A 144 -14.68 -7.22 -13.99
CA MET A 144 -15.80 -6.38 -13.54
C MET A 144 -17.17 -7.04 -13.83
N LEU A 145 -17.31 -7.68 -14.99
CA LEU A 145 -18.54 -8.39 -15.37
C LEU A 145 -18.77 -9.66 -14.55
N LYS A 146 -17.71 -10.41 -14.16
CA LYS A 146 -17.84 -11.56 -13.26
C LYS A 146 -18.35 -11.12 -11.89
N GLU A 147 -17.79 -10.05 -11.33
CA GLU A 147 -18.24 -9.47 -10.05
C GLU A 147 -19.69 -8.97 -10.17
N GLU A 148 -20.04 -8.28 -11.26
CA GLU A 148 -21.41 -7.83 -11.52
C GLU A 148 -22.40 -9.01 -11.62
N LYS A 149 -22.02 -10.10 -12.30
CA LYS A 149 -22.84 -11.32 -12.42
C LYS A 149 -23.18 -11.89 -11.05
N GLU A 150 -22.22 -11.94 -10.13
CA GLU A 150 -22.42 -12.42 -8.76
C GLU A 150 -23.37 -11.50 -7.99
N LEU A 151 -23.18 -10.18 -8.09
CA LEU A 151 -24.07 -9.20 -7.46
C LEU A 151 -25.51 -9.31 -7.98
N LEU A 152 -25.68 -9.43 -9.30
CA LEU A 152 -27.00 -9.60 -9.91
C LEU A 152 -27.65 -10.93 -9.53
N HIS A 153 -26.86 -12.00 -9.39
CA HIS A 153 -27.34 -13.28 -8.90
C HIS A 153 -27.90 -13.16 -7.47
N HIS A 154 -27.15 -12.52 -6.57
CA HIS A 154 -27.62 -12.26 -5.20
C HIS A 154 -28.81 -11.31 -5.14
N ALA A 155 -28.85 -10.28 -6.00
CA ALA A 155 -29.98 -9.34 -6.07
C ALA A 155 -31.27 -10.04 -6.54
N LEU A 156 -31.19 -10.92 -7.54
CA LEU A 156 -32.33 -11.70 -8.01
C LEU A 156 -32.79 -12.72 -6.96
N ALA A 157 -31.86 -13.41 -6.29
CA ALA A 157 -32.19 -14.33 -5.21
C ALA A 157 -32.85 -13.61 -4.02
N SER A 158 -32.37 -12.42 -3.67
CA SER A 158 -32.92 -11.58 -2.59
C SER A 158 -34.27 -10.98 -2.97
N GLY A 159 -34.44 -10.53 -4.21
CA GLY A 159 -35.72 -10.04 -4.73
C GLY A 159 -36.80 -11.12 -4.78
N HIS A 160 -36.42 -12.37 -5.07
CA HIS A 160 -37.34 -13.51 -5.04
C HIS A 160 -37.75 -13.87 -3.61
N LEU A 161 -36.83 -13.80 -2.64
CA LEU A 161 -37.13 -13.93 -1.21
C LEU A 161 -38.07 -12.82 -0.70
N GLN A 162 -37.99 -11.61 -1.27
CA GLN A 162 -38.83 -10.48 -0.90
C GLN A 162 -40.26 -10.57 -1.48
N GLN A 163 -40.44 -11.23 -2.62
CA GLN A 163 -41.76 -11.50 -3.21
C GLN A 163 -42.49 -12.67 -2.52
N GLY A 164 -41.79 -13.68 -2.03
CA GLY A 164 -42.39 -14.81 -1.30
C GLY A 164 -42.90 -14.48 0.12
N ALA A 165 -42.42 -13.39 0.73
CA ALA A 165 -42.77 -12.95 2.08
C ALA A 165 -43.87 -11.87 2.08
N SER A 166 -44.96 -12.08 1.35
CA SER A 166 -46.17 -11.23 1.43
C SER A 166 -46.97 -11.56 2.69
N GLY A 167 -46.35 -11.44 3.86
CA GLY A 167 -47.00 -11.33 5.16
C GLY A 167 -46.62 -9.99 5.75
N SER A 168 -47.59 -9.07 5.87
CA SER A 168 -47.40 -7.64 6.20
C SER A 168 -46.49 -7.36 7.40
N ASN A 169 -46.42 -8.26 8.38
CA ASN A 169 -45.67 -8.04 9.63
C ASN A 169 -44.17 -8.36 9.54
N ALA A 170 -43.72 -9.21 8.61
CA ALA A 170 -42.31 -9.57 8.50
C ALA A 170 -41.49 -8.54 7.70
N ARG A 171 -42.16 -7.75 6.85
CA ARG A 171 -41.53 -6.67 6.07
C ARG A 171 -41.18 -5.47 6.96
N SER A 172 -42.10 -5.00 7.81
CA SER A 172 -41.80 -3.92 8.76
C SER A 172 -40.63 -4.24 9.69
N ALA A 173 -40.62 -5.43 10.31
CA ALA A 173 -39.53 -5.79 11.23
C ALA A 173 -38.15 -5.90 10.53
N ARG A 174 -38.12 -6.27 9.25
CA ARG A 174 -36.88 -6.37 8.48
C ARG A 174 -36.43 -5.02 7.93
N GLU A 175 -37.37 -4.18 7.49
CA GLU A 175 -37.11 -2.79 7.10
C GLU A 175 -36.57 -2.00 8.29
N GLU A 176 -37.17 -2.14 9.48
CA GLU A 176 -36.68 -1.57 10.73
C GLU A 176 -35.24 -2.01 11.04
N MET A 177 -34.94 -3.31 10.93
CA MET A 177 -33.58 -3.82 11.16
C MET A 177 -32.55 -3.34 10.12
N GLU A 178 -32.95 -3.20 8.86
CA GLU A 178 -32.09 -2.63 7.80
C GLU A 178 -31.88 -1.12 8.00
N GLU A 179 -32.89 -0.42 8.50
CA GLU A 179 -32.84 1.00 8.82
C GLU A 179 -31.96 1.27 10.05
N GLU A 180 -32.06 0.43 11.08
CA GLU A 180 -31.14 0.41 12.23
C GLU A 180 -29.70 0.17 11.78
N ARG A 181 -29.45 -0.82 10.91
CA ARG A 181 -28.11 -1.06 10.35
C ARG A 181 -27.59 0.12 9.55
N ARG A 182 -28.44 0.76 8.73
CA ARG A 182 -28.07 1.99 8.00
C ARG A 182 -27.74 3.12 8.95
N GLN A 183 -28.54 3.32 9.99
CA GLN A 183 -28.28 4.33 11.03
C GLN A 183 -26.98 4.05 11.78
N GLU A 184 -26.69 2.78 12.08
CA GLU A 184 -25.45 2.37 12.75
C GLU A 184 -24.22 2.61 11.86
N VAL A 185 -24.31 2.30 10.57
CA VAL A 185 -23.26 2.60 9.58
C VAL A 185 -23.07 4.12 9.43
N LEU A 186 -24.15 4.89 9.34
CA LEU A 186 -24.09 6.35 9.28
C LEU A 186 -23.48 6.95 10.56
N HIS A 187 -23.78 6.39 11.73
CA HIS A 187 -23.17 6.79 13.00
C HIS A 187 -21.67 6.48 13.03
N LYS A 188 -21.26 5.29 12.57
CA LYS A 188 -19.84 4.91 12.42
C LYS A 188 -19.11 5.82 11.42
N LEU A 189 -19.72 6.09 10.27
CA LEU A 189 -19.18 7.00 9.26
C LEU A 189 -19.09 8.43 9.77
N ARG A 190 -20.08 8.90 10.54
CA ARG A 190 -20.03 10.22 11.20
C ARG A 190 -18.95 10.29 12.27
N GLY A 191 -18.71 9.21 13.00
CA GLY A 191 -17.59 9.09 13.94
C GLY A 191 -16.24 9.18 13.22
N ILE A 192 -16.05 8.40 12.15
CA ILE A 192 -14.83 8.44 11.33
C ILE A 192 -14.66 9.81 10.66
N ALA A 193 -15.72 10.35 10.07
CA ALA A 193 -15.72 11.69 9.47
C ALA A 193 -15.47 12.78 10.51
N GLY A 194 -15.94 12.65 11.75
CA GLY A 194 -15.61 13.56 12.85
C GLY A 194 -14.13 13.47 13.28
N THR A 195 -13.50 12.29 13.16
CA THR A 195 -12.06 12.16 13.38
C THR A 195 -11.20 12.69 12.23
N LEU A 196 -11.69 12.63 10.99
CA LEU A 196 -11.02 13.16 9.79
C LEU A 196 -11.27 14.67 9.59
N ALA A 197 -12.48 15.13 9.89
CA ALA A 197 -12.86 16.54 9.91
C ALA A 197 -12.53 17.12 11.28
N THR A 198 -11.24 17.16 11.64
CA THR A 198 -10.83 18.03 12.75
C THR A 198 -10.63 19.47 12.26
N PRO A 199 -11.08 20.44 13.08
CA PRO A 199 -11.03 21.87 12.81
C PRO A 199 -9.58 22.35 12.76
N SER A 200 -9.37 23.57 12.25
CA SER A 200 -8.10 24.23 11.95
C SER A 200 -6.92 24.02 12.95
N GLY A 201 -7.16 23.63 14.20
CA GLY A 201 -6.13 23.35 15.21
C GLY A 201 -5.25 22.11 14.97
N ARG A 202 -5.78 20.99 14.45
CA ARG A 202 -4.97 19.75 14.28
C ARG A 202 -3.94 19.88 13.15
N ARG A 203 -4.24 20.71 12.15
CA ARG A 203 -3.31 21.03 11.06
C ARG A 203 -2.14 21.89 11.54
N GLU A 204 -2.42 22.86 12.41
CA GLU A 204 -1.39 23.69 13.06
C GLU A 204 -0.48 22.83 13.96
N GLU A 205 -1.08 21.90 14.71
CA GLU A 205 -0.36 20.99 15.59
C GLU A 205 0.53 20.02 14.81
N LEU A 206 0.03 19.41 13.72
CA LEU A 206 0.82 18.57 12.82
C LEU A 206 1.94 19.38 12.14
N ARG A 207 1.69 20.63 11.75
CA ARG A 207 2.71 21.51 11.17
C ARG A 207 3.86 21.76 12.15
N SER A 208 3.57 21.87 13.45
CA SER A 208 4.59 22.02 14.50
C SER A 208 5.41 20.75 14.77
N GLN A 209 4.96 19.59 14.28
CA GLN A 209 5.60 18.29 14.48
C GLN A 209 6.51 17.88 13.32
N VAL A 210 6.39 18.53 12.15
CA VAL A 210 7.27 18.29 11.00
C VAL A 210 8.45 19.26 11.07
N PHE A 211 9.65 18.79 10.74
CA PHE A 211 10.92 19.55 10.85
C PHE A 211 11.38 19.88 12.28
N ARG A 212 11.03 19.05 13.26
CA ARG A 212 11.71 19.08 14.55
C ARG A 212 13.15 18.55 14.41
N PRO A 213 14.15 19.15 15.08
CA PRO A 213 15.50 18.58 15.14
C PRO A 213 15.45 17.10 15.56
N SER A 214 16.17 16.23 14.86
CA SER A 214 16.17 14.78 15.10
C SER A 214 16.83 14.35 16.42
N HIS A 215 17.25 15.32 17.24
CA HIS A 215 17.78 15.10 18.58
C HIS A 215 17.18 16.11 19.54
N ASN A 216 17.03 15.71 20.80
CA ASN A 216 16.63 16.61 21.87
C ASN A 216 17.72 17.68 22.02
N LEU A 217 17.44 18.89 21.55
CA LEU A 217 18.31 20.02 21.81
C LEU A 217 18.46 20.19 23.33
N PRO A 218 19.66 20.58 23.81
CA PRO A 218 19.83 20.97 25.20
C PRO A 218 18.78 22.01 25.57
N THR A 219 17.96 21.71 26.58
CA THR A 219 16.91 22.62 27.07
C THR A 219 17.48 23.79 27.87
N ARG A 220 18.79 23.76 28.14
CA ARG A 220 19.52 24.77 28.90
C ARG A 220 20.49 25.50 28.00
N SER A 221 20.59 26.81 28.20
CA SER A 221 21.61 27.60 27.52
C SER A 221 23.01 27.25 28.04
N LEU A 222 24.04 27.51 27.25
CA LEU A 222 25.43 27.32 27.68
C LEU A 222 25.77 28.14 28.92
N ALA A 223 25.20 29.34 29.06
CA ALA A 223 25.37 30.19 30.23
C ALA A 223 24.75 29.56 31.49
N GLU A 224 23.51 29.07 31.39
CA GLU A 224 22.81 28.40 32.49
C GLU A 224 23.56 27.13 32.93
N GLN A 225 24.13 26.39 31.99
CA GLN A 225 24.95 25.21 32.29
C GLN A 225 26.23 25.59 33.05
N ALA A 226 26.88 26.71 32.68
CA ALA A 226 28.06 27.20 33.37
C ALA A 226 27.75 27.61 34.82
N ASP A 227 26.60 28.25 35.06
CA ASP A 227 26.17 28.64 36.40
C ASP A 227 25.92 27.42 37.30
N ILE A 228 25.32 26.35 36.74
CA ILE A 228 25.11 25.09 37.46
C ILE A 228 26.44 24.43 37.79
N GLU A 229 27.38 24.39 36.86
CA GLU A 229 28.69 23.77 37.09
C GLU A 229 29.48 24.50 38.18
N ILE A 230 29.43 25.83 38.20
CA ILE A 230 30.01 26.66 39.27
C ILE A 230 29.34 26.37 40.62
N ALA A 231 28.01 26.31 40.66
CA ALA A 231 27.26 26.03 41.89
C ALA A 231 27.57 24.61 42.44
N ASP A 232 27.67 23.63 41.54
CA ASP A 232 28.03 22.26 41.92
C ASP A 232 29.49 22.17 42.37
N ALA A 233 30.41 22.92 41.76
CA ALA A 233 31.80 22.99 42.21
C ALA A 233 31.88 23.56 43.64
N GLN A 234 31.16 24.65 43.93
CA GLN A 234 31.07 25.23 45.27
C GLN A 234 30.45 24.25 46.29
N ARG A 235 29.42 23.50 45.89
CA ARG A 235 28.81 22.46 46.74
C ARG A 235 29.78 21.32 47.04
N ARG A 236 30.56 20.87 46.05
CA ARG A 236 31.59 19.84 46.27
C ARG A 236 32.69 20.33 47.20
N GLU A 237 33.21 21.54 47.00
CA GLU A 237 34.24 22.12 47.87
C GLU A 237 33.76 22.27 49.31
N SER A 238 32.54 22.79 49.52
CA SER A 238 31.95 22.92 50.86
C SER A 238 31.73 21.57 51.53
N SER A 239 31.25 20.56 50.78
CA SER A 239 31.09 19.20 51.30
C SER A 239 32.43 18.54 51.62
N GLN A 240 33.46 18.72 50.79
CA GLN A 240 34.81 18.21 51.04
C GLN A 240 35.41 18.86 52.28
N ARG A 241 35.32 20.18 52.41
CA ARG A 241 35.77 20.89 53.62
C ARG A 241 35.02 20.44 54.87
N ALA A 242 33.71 20.18 54.78
CA ALA A 242 32.93 19.64 55.89
C ALA A 242 33.36 18.21 56.23
N GLN A 243 33.62 17.36 55.22
CA GLN A 243 34.08 16.00 55.43
C GLN A 243 35.50 15.95 55.99
N GLU A 244 36.41 16.82 55.56
CA GLU A 244 37.75 16.96 56.13
C GLU A 244 37.69 17.41 57.58
N ARG A 245 36.82 18.38 57.91
CA ARG A 245 36.58 18.78 59.30
C ARG A 245 36.00 17.64 60.13
N ALA A 246 35.04 16.89 59.59
CA ALA A 246 34.46 15.74 60.27
C ALA A 246 35.48 14.60 60.45
N ARG A 247 36.31 14.33 59.44
CA ARG A 247 37.41 13.35 59.53
C ARG A 247 38.48 13.77 60.52
N ALA A 248 38.84 15.06 60.54
CA ALA A 248 39.78 15.60 61.53
C ALA A 248 39.22 15.45 62.95
N ALA A 249 37.94 15.79 63.16
CA ALA A 249 37.27 15.59 64.45
C ALA A 249 37.13 14.11 64.83
N HIS A 250 36.86 13.23 63.86
CA HIS A 250 36.78 11.79 64.08
C HIS A 250 38.16 11.20 64.42
N LEU A 251 39.22 11.62 63.73
CA LEU A 251 40.59 11.21 64.02
C LEU A 251 41.06 11.71 65.40
N GLU A 252 40.61 12.90 65.82
CA GLU A 252 40.82 13.43 67.17
C GLU A 252 40.06 12.62 68.24
N ALA A 253 38.89 12.04 67.89
CA ALA A 253 38.10 11.20 68.79
C ALA A 253 38.58 9.73 68.85
N LEU A 254 39.21 9.20 67.79
CA LEU A 254 39.70 7.82 67.65
C LEU A 254 40.97 7.49 68.47
N GLY A 255 41.25 8.22 69.55
CA GLY A 255 42.29 7.84 70.51
C GLY A 255 41.95 6.63 71.39
N SER A 256 40.98 5.78 71.02
CA SER A 256 40.45 4.70 71.89
C SER A 256 40.19 3.38 71.15
N ASP A 257 40.37 2.26 71.88
CA ASP A 257 40.42 0.83 71.52
C ASP A 257 39.36 0.23 70.55
N GLU A 258 38.41 0.99 70.00
CA GLU A 258 37.32 0.48 69.13
C GLU A 258 37.80 0.03 67.72
N ASP A 259 39.04 0.37 67.34
CA ASP A 259 39.59 0.15 66.00
C ASP A 259 39.90 -1.31 65.65
N GLU A 260 40.19 -2.16 66.63
CA GLU A 260 40.65 -3.52 66.34
C GLU A 260 39.58 -4.39 65.68
N GLU A 261 38.31 -4.24 66.08
CA GLU A 261 37.23 -5.05 65.53
C GLU A 261 36.86 -4.64 64.11
N GLU A 262 36.90 -3.34 63.82
CA GLU A 262 36.56 -2.83 62.50
C GLU A 262 37.67 -3.14 61.48
N LEU A 263 38.93 -3.08 61.91
CA LEU A 263 40.08 -3.60 61.16
C LEU A 263 39.97 -5.12 60.92
N LYS A 264 39.49 -5.90 61.90
CA LYS A 264 39.24 -7.34 61.74
C LYS A 264 38.11 -7.62 60.74
N ARG A 265 37.01 -6.85 60.79
CA ARG A 265 35.87 -7.00 59.86
C ARG A 265 36.23 -6.60 58.43
N THR A 266 36.98 -5.51 58.24
CA THR A 266 37.43 -5.08 56.91
C THR A 266 38.36 -6.12 56.28
N ARG A 267 39.32 -6.66 57.04
CA ARG A 267 40.19 -7.77 56.60
C ARG A 267 39.38 -9.02 56.24
N ALA A 268 38.44 -9.41 57.10
CA ALA A 268 37.59 -10.59 56.85
C ALA A 268 36.73 -10.44 55.58
N PHE A 269 36.32 -9.22 55.24
CA PHE A 269 35.55 -8.96 54.03
C PHE A 269 36.40 -8.98 52.75
N ASP A 270 37.67 -8.56 52.82
CA ASP A 270 38.61 -8.71 51.71
C ASP A 270 38.96 -10.18 51.47
N ASP A 271 39.27 -10.95 52.53
CA ASP A 271 39.51 -12.39 52.42
C ASP A 271 38.32 -13.12 51.76
N PHE A 272 37.10 -12.72 52.09
CA PHE A 272 35.88 -13.26 51.46
C PHE A 272 35.82 -12.97 49.96
N LYS A 273 36.19 -11.77 49.50
CA LYS A 273 36.17 -11.43 48.06
C LYS A 273 37.22 -12.20 47.28
N ASP A 274 38.38 -12.42 47.86
CA ASP A 274 39.47 -13.18 47.24
C ASP A 274 39.13 -14.67 47.09
N MET A 275 38.43 -15.23 48.08
CA MET A 275 37.90 -16.61 48.03
C MET A 275 36.75 -16.78 47.02
N HIS A 276 36.08 -15.69 46.61
CA HIS A 276 34.93 -15.71 45.72
C HIS A 276 35.17 -14.88 44.44
N PRO A 277 36.11 -15.30 43.58
CA PRO A 277 36.38 -14.60 42.33
C PRO A 277 35.13 -14.60 41.44
N ARG A 278 34.84 -13.45 40.85
CA ARG A 278 33.67 -13.26 39.99
C ARG A 278 33.71 -14.27 38.82
N GLY A 279 32.61 -14.99 38.61
CA GLY A 279 32.47 -15.93 37.50
C GLY A 279 32.92 -17.37 37.76
N HIS A 280 33.25 -17.74 39.01
CA HIS A 280 33.67 -19.12 39.36
C HIS A 280 32.68 -20.24 38.92
N GLY A 281 31.39 -19.91 38.72
CA GLY A 281 30.35 -20.85 38.29
C GLY A 281 30.10 -20.93 36.77
N ASN A 282 30.69 -20.05 35.96
CA ASN A 282 30.37 -19.96 34.51
C ASN A 282 31.50 -20.43 33.58
N SER A 283 32.54 -21.07 34.14
CA SER A 283 33.73 -21.53 33.40
C SER A 283 33.53 -22.84 32.62
N LYS A 284 32.52 -23.66 32.95
CA LYS A 284 32.25 -24.95 32.27
C LYS A 284 31.35 -24.83 31.02
N LEU A 285 30.84 -23.63 30.71
CA LEU A 285 29.90 -23.41 29.60
C LEU A 285 30.56 -23.01 28.27
N LYS A 286 31.89 -23.09 28.14
CA LYS A 286 32.55 -22.90 26.85
C LYS A 286 32.67 -24.25 26.14
N PRO A 287 31.94 -24.50 25.04
CA PRO A 287 32.23 -25.64 24.18
C PRO A 287 33.61 -25.41 23.57
N CYS A 288 34.53 -26.35 23.77
CA CYS A 288 35.78 -26.39 23.03
C CYS A 288 35.42 -26.63 21.55
N GLY A 289 35.71 -25.64 20.71
CA GLY A 289 35.91 -25.80 19.27
C GLY A 289 37.39 -25.96 18.98
#